data_AF-A0A5D4JLG4-F1
#
_entry.id   AF-A0A5D4JLG4-F1
#
_cell.length_a   1.000
_cell.length_b   1.000
_cell.length_c   1.000
_cell.angle_alpha   90.00
_cell.angle_beta   90.00
_cell.angle_gamma   90.00
#
_symmetry.space_group_name_H-M   'P 1'
#
loop_
_entity.id
_entity.type
_entity.pdbx_description
1 polymer ?
#
loop_
_entity_poly.entity_id
_entity_poly.type
_entity_poly.pdbx_seq_one_letter_code
_entity_poly.pdbx_strand_id
1 'polypeptide(L)'
;MAALGVDDWPPYGSPAWLRLNPKDPRAYAATLEAAEQHRRATAERQRLDWLMDNDPVEWWREITADANAYAGRQGHVIAARRTAEEIRTARDNANNRPPHQLRASPGWPPVAVPGQPGRYLTPGQESTA
;
A
#
# COMPACT_ATOMS: atom_id res chain seq x y z
N MET A 1 22.60 -34.33 -12.10
CA MET A 1 22.84 -33.84 -13.46
C MET A 1 21.57 -34.02 -14.26
N ALA A 2 21.00 -32.94 -14.79
CA ALA A 2 19.87 -33.03 -15.71
C ALA A 2 20.24 -33.90 -16.94
N ALA A 3 19.25 -34.55 -17.57
CA ALA A 3 19.46 -35.45 -18.71
C ALA A 3 20.21 -34.82 -19.91
N LEU A 4 20.30 -33.48 -19.94
CA LEU A 4 20.98 -32.69 -20.97
C LEU A 4 22.38 -32.20 -20.55
N GLY A 5 22.81 -32.47 -19.31
CA GLY A 5 24.10 -31.99 -18.78
C GLY A 5 24.18 -30.47 -18.60
N VAL A 6 23.02 -29.81 -18.45
CA VAL A 6 22.90 -28.36 -18.27
C VAL A 6 22.12 -28.10 -16.99
N ASP A 7 22.68 -27.29 -16.10
CA ASP A 7 22.06 -26.94 -14.82
C ASP A 7 21.50 -25.51 -14.77
N ASP A 8 21.78 -24.68 -15.79
CA ASP A 8 21.26 -23.32 -15.93
C ASP A 8 21.01 -22.97 -17.41
N TRP A 9 19.90 -22.31 -17.70
CA TRP A 9 19.50 -21.89 -19.04
C TRP A 9 18.66 -20.60 -19.01
N PRO A 10 18.75 -19.75 -20.05
CA PRO A 10 17.93 -18.54 -20.12
C PRO A 10 16.46 -18.89 -20.39
N PRO A 11 15.50 -18.06 -19.93
CA PRO A 11 14.08 -18.27 -20.23
C PRO A 11 13.82 -18.34 -21.73
N TYR A 12 12.94 -19.25 -22.14
CA TYR A 12 12.52 -19.38 -23.54
C TYR A 12 12.02 -18.04 -24.12
N GLY A 13 12.43 -17.73 -25.34
CA GLY A 13 12.05 -16.48 -26.02
C GLY A 13 12.73 -15.21 -25.49
N SER A 14 13.53 -15.29 -24.43
CA SER A 14 14.32 -14.16 -23.96
C SER A 14 15.42 -13.76 -24.97
N PRO A 15 15.94 -12.52 -24.93
CA PRO A 15 17.06 -12.12 -25.78
C PRO A 15 18.32 -12.98 -25.60
N ALA A 16 18.55 -13.52 -24.40
CA ALA A 16 19.66 -14.43 -24.13
C ALA A 16 19.45 -15.79 -24.81
N TRP A 17 18.22 -16.31 -24.77
CA TRP A 17 17.85 -17.56 -25.46
C TRP A 17 17.94 -17.43 -26.99
N LEU A 18 17.47 -16.31 -27.56
CA LEU A 18 17.52 -16.06 -29.01
C LEU A 18 18.94 -15.99 -29.58
N ARG A 19 19.95 -15.71 -28.74
CA ARG A 19 21.36 -15.69 -29.14
C ARG A 19 22.02 -17.06 -29.07
N LEU A 20 21.38 -18.05 -28.46
CA LEU A 20 21.91 -19.41 -28.40
C LEU A 20 21.90 -20.04 -29.80
N ASN A 21 22.86 -20.93 -30.04
CA ASN A 21 22.78 -21.81 -31.20
C ASN A 21 21.58 -22.75 -31.03
N PRO A 22 20.76 -23.02 -32.06
CA PRO A 22 19.65 -23.97 -31.96
C PRO A 22 20.05 -25.39 -31.50
N LYS A 23 21.32 -25.78 -31.69
CA LYS A 23 21.88 -27.07 -31.22
C LYS A 23 22.47 -27.00 -29.81
N ASP A 24 22.48 -25.84 -29.17
CA ASP A 24 22.91 -25.69 -27.78
C ASP A 24 21.90 -26.40 -26.86
N PRO A 25 22.33 -27.32 -25.97
CA PRO A 25 21.42 -28.03 -25.07
C PRO A 25 20.62 -27.09 -24.14
N ARG A 26 21.13 -25.89 -23.86
CA ARG A 26 20.38 -24.84 -23.12
C ARG A 26 19.14 -24.37 -23.86
N ALA A 27 19.18 -24.31 -25.19
CA ALA A 27 18.04 -23.90 -25.99
C ALA A 27 16.90 -24.92 -25.89
N TYR A 28 17.26 -26.21 -25.91
CA TYR A 28 16.31 -27.31 -25.73
C TYR A 28 15.77 -27.39 -24.31
N ALA A 29 16.62 -27.23 -23.28
CA ALA A 29 16.19 -27.20 -21.88
C ALA A 29 15.15 -26.09 -21.61
N ALA A 30 15.42 -24.87 -22.07
CA ALA A 30 14.48 -23.75 -21.96
C ALA A 30 13.15 -24.01 -22.69
N THR A 31 13.19 -24.68 -23.85
CA THR A 31 11.98 -25.05 -24.60
C THR A 31 11.12 -26.05 -23.82
N LEU A 32 11.74 -27.05 -23.20
CA LEU A 32 11.02 -28.03 -22.36
C LEU A 32 10.40 -27.36 -21.13
N GLU A 33 11.14 -26.48 -20.47
CA GLU A 33 10.62 -25.72 -19.33
C GLU A 33 9.41 -24.88 -19.74
N ALA A 34 9.49 -24.16 -20.86
CA ALA A 34 8.38 -23.37 -21.36
C ALA A 34 7.16 -24.22 -21.74
N ALA A 35 7.38 -25.39 -22.35
CA ALA A 35 6.30 -26.33 -22.65
C ALA A 35 5.62 -26.85 -21.37
N GLU A 36 6.38 -27.15 -20.32
CA GLU A 36 5.83 -27.57 -19.03
C GLU A 36 5.09 -26.42 -18.32
N GLN A 37 5.63 -25.20 -18.36
CA GLN A 37 4.92 -24.02 -17.86
C GLN A 37 3.61 -23.80 -18.60
N HIS A 38 3.60 -23.95 -19.92
CA HIS A 38 2.39 -23.86 -20.72
C HIS A 38 1.37 -24.95 -20.35
N ARG A 39 1.80 -26.21 -20.20
CA ARG A 39 0.94 -27.30 -19.77
C ARG A 39 0.30 -27.03 -18.40
N ARG A 40 1.09 -26.56 -17.43
CA ARG A 40 0.60 -26.19 -16.10
C ARG A 40 -0.38 -25.03 -16.15
N ALA A 41 -0.07 -23.98 -16.90
CA ALA A 41 -0.96 -22.84 -17.06
C ALA A 41 -2.29 -23.24 -17.71
N THR A 42 -2.27 -24.13 -18.71
CA THR A 42 -3.49 -24.65 -19.35
C THR A 42 -4.31 -25.50 -18.38
N ALA A 43 -3.67 -26.39 -17.62
CA ALA A 43 -4.35 -27.20 -16.61
C ALA A 43 -4.97 -26.32 -15.51
N GLU A 44 -4.27 -25.27 -15.08
CA GLU A 44 -4.77 -24.33 -14.08
C GLU A 44 -5.96 -23.51 -14.59
N ARG A 45 -5.91 -23.05 -15.85
CA ARG A 45 -7.08 -22.39 -16.47
C ARG A 45 -8.28 -23.31 -16.53
N GLN A 46 -8.10 -24.57 -16.95
CA GLN A 46 -9.19 -25.54 -16.97
C GLN A 46 -9.75 -25.81 -15.58
N ARG A 47 -8.91 -25.86 -14.54
CA ARG A 47 -9.35 -25.99 -13.16
C ARG A 47 -10.18 -24.79 -12.71
N LEU A 48 -9.74 -23.57 -13.02
CA LEU A 48 -10.46 -22.34 -12.69
C LEU A 48 -11.78 -22.22 -13.48
N ASP A 49 -11.81 -22.59 -14.76
CA ASP A 49 -13.03 -22.63 -15.57
C ASP A 49 -14.02 -23.63 -14.98
N TRP A 50 -13.55 -24.84 -14.62
CA TRP A 50 -14.38 -25.82 -13.94
C TRP A 50 -14.91 -25.30 -12.60
N LEU A 51 -14.06 -24.63 -11.81
CA LEU A 51 -14.45 -24.08 -10.52
C LEU A 51 -15.49 -22.97 -10.69
N MET A 52 -15.34 -22.10 -11.70
CA MET A 52 -16.32 -21.07 -12.02
C MET A 52 -17.70 -21.68 -12.33
N ASP A 53 -17.74 -22.78 -13.06
CA ASP A 53 -18.99 -23.43 -13.49
C ASP A 53 -19.62 -24.31 -12.38
N ASN A 54 -18.80 -24.94 -11.51
CA ASN A 54 -19.24 -25.97 -10.58
C ASN A 54 -19.20 -25.56 -9.10
N ASP A 55 -18.33 -24.62 -8.73
CA ASP A 55 -18.23 -24.04 -7.38
C ASP A 55 -17.81 -22.56 -7.43
N PRO A 56 -18.72 -21.65 -7.84
CA PRO A 56 -18.40 -20.24 -8.03
C PRO A 56 -17.99 -19.53 -6.72
N VAL A 57 -18.34 -20.08 -5.55
CA VAL A 57 -17.96 -19.52 -4.26
C VAL A 57 -16.48 -19.75 -3.99
N GLU A 58 -16.00 -20.98 -4.17
CA GLU A 58 -14.56 -21.27 -4.07
C GLU A 58 -13.77 -20.57 -5.18
N TRP A 59 -14.30 -20.50 -6.41
CA TRP A 59 -13.69 -19.73 -7.49
C TRP A 59 -13.45 -18.26 -7.10
N TRP A 60 -14.47 -17.61 -6.55
CA TRP A 60 -14.35 -16.22 -6.11
C TRP A 60 -13.35 -16.06 -4.98
N ARG A 61 -13.34 -16.99 -4.00
CA ARG A 61 -12.38 -16.98 -2.90
C ARG A 61 -10.95 -17.05 -3.41
N GLU A 62 -10.67 -17.96 -4.34
CA GLU A 62 -9.32 -18.13 -4.89
C GLU A 62 -8.88 -16.92 -5.72
N ILE A 63 -9.70 -16.45 -6.67
CA ILE A 63 -9.32 -15.32 -7.55
C ILE A 63 -9.15 -14.01 -6.78
N THR A 64 -9.86 -13.82 -5.66
CA THR A 64 -9.76 -12.61 -4.84
C THR A 64 -8.82 -12.75 -3.64
N ALA A 65 -8.20 -13.91 -3.41
CA ALA A 65 -7.39 -14.19 -2.23
C ALA A 65 -6.28 -13.14 -2.01
N ASP A 66 -5.53 -12.81 -3.06
CA ASP A 66 -4.45 -11.82 -2.99
C ASP A 66 -4.97 -10.39 -2.75
N ALA A 67 -6.08 -10.02 -3.41
CA ALA A 67 -6.73 -8.72 -3.21
C ALA A 67 -7.26 -8.58 -1.77
N ASN A 68 -7.86 -9.64 -1.23
CA ASN A 68 -8.32 -9.70 0.15
C ASN A 68 -7.17 -9.64 1.14
N ALA A 69 -6.07 -10.35 0.89
CA ALA A 69 -4.86 -10.27 1.70
C ALA A 69 -4.25 -8.87 1.68
N TYR A 70 -4.23 -8.22 0.51
CA TYR A 70 -3.80 -6.82 0.37
C TYR A 70 -4.72 -5.86 1.14
N ALA A 71 -6.04 -5.98 0.97
CA ALA A 71 -7.02 -5.17 1.68
C ALA A 71 -6.90 -5.34 3.21
N GLY A 72 -6.70 -6.58 3.68
CA GLY A 72 -6.45 -6.88 5.10
C GLY A 72 -5.24 -6.12 5.66
N ARG A 73 -4.15 -6.00 4.89
CA ARG A 73 -2.98 -5.20 5.29
C ARG A 73 -3.30 -3.71 5.34
N GLN A 74 -4.17 -3.20 4.48
CA GLN A 74 -4.56 -1.78 4.43
C GLN A 74 -5.67 -1.41 5.42
N GLY A 75 -6.31 -2.38 6.07
CA GLY A 75 -7.43 -2.16 6.98
C GLY A 75 -7.13 -1.16 8.10
N HIS A 76 -5.93 -1.21 8.68
CA HIS A 76 -5.52 -0.26 9.72
C HIS A 76 -5.42 1.19 9.21
N VAL A 77 -4.96 1.40 7.97
CA VAL A 77 -4.86 2.73 7.35
C VAL A 77 -6.26 3.29 7.09
N ILE A 78 -7.17 2.45 6.61
CA ILE A 78 -8.56 2.84 6.35
C ILE A 78 -9.29 3.12 7.66
N ALA A 79 -9.14 2.26 8.67
CA ALA A 79 -9.74 2.44 9.99
C ALA A 79 -9.20 3.68 10.73
N ALA A 80 -7.95 4.07 10.48
CA ALA A 80 -7.36 5.29 11.03
C ALA A 80 -7.86 6.58 10.34
N ARG A 81 -8.61 6.48 9.22
CA ARG A 81 -9.19 7.66 8.58
C ARG A 81 -10.40 8.13 9.39
N ARG A 82 -10.36 9.41 9.76
CA ARG A 82 -11.52 10.05 10.37
C ARG A 82 -12.71 10.03 9.41
N THR A 83 -13.88 9.74 9.94
CA THR A 83 -15.12 9.86 9.18
C THR A 83 -15.41 11.33 8.85
N ALA A 84 -16.25 11.57 7.83
CA ALA A 84 -16.65 12.94 7.49
C ALA A 84 -17.32 13.66 8.68
N GLU A 85 -18.04 12.93 9.52
CA GLU A 85 -18.70 13.43 10.73
C GLU A 85 -17.67 13.79 11.82
N GLU A 86 -16.65 12.95 12.03
CA GLU A 86 -15.56 13.25 12.96
C GLU A 86 -14.76 14.48 12.53
N ILE A 87 -14.55 14.68 11.23
CA ILE A 87 -13.89 15.87 10.68
C ILE A 87 -14.74 17.12 10.94
N ARG A 88 -16.06 17.05 10.69
CA ARG A 88 -16.98 18.16 10.98
C ARG A 88 -16.99 18.49 12.47
N THR A 89 -17.17 17.49 13.32
CA THR A 89 -17.16 17.66 14.77
C THR A 89 -15.85 18.26 15.28
N ALA A 90 -14.70 17.80 14.77
CA ALA A 90 -13.40 18.37 15.12
C ALA A 90 -13.27 19.83 14.68
N ARG A 91 -13.80 20.18 13.50
CA ARG A 91 -13.83 21.56 13.00
C ARG A 91 -14.74 22.45 13.84
N ASP A 92 -15.94 21.98 14.18
CA ASP A 92 -16.89 22.72 15.00
C ASP A 92 -16.34 22.94 16.41
N ASN A 93 -15.73 21.91 17.01
CA ASN A 93 -15.04 22.03 18.29
C ASN A 93 -13.86 23.02 18.23
N ALA A 94 -13.11 23.06 17.12
CA ALA A 94 -12.04 24.02 16.94
C ALA A 94 -12.56 25.46 16.80
N ASN A 95 -13.65 25.66 16.05
CA ASN A 95 -14.28 26.97 15.86
C ASN A 95 -14.94 27.49 17.15
N ASN A 96 -15.46 26.58 17.99
CA ASN A 96 -16.12 26.92 19.25
C ASN A 96 -15.16 27.02 20.44
N ARG A 97 -13.85 26.85 20.22
CA ARG A 97 -12.87 26.92 21.30
C ARG A 97 -12.69 28.39 21.72
N PRO A 98 -12.87 28.74 23.00
CA PRO A 98 -12.65 30.11 23.44
C PRO A 98 -11.18 30.52 23.17
N PRO A 99 -10.93 31.79 22.82
CA PRO A 99 -9.57 32.28 22.65
C PRO A 99 -8.70 31.95 23.85
N HIS A 100 -7.48 31.46 23.59
CA HIS A 100 -6.56 31.12 24.66
C HIS A 100 -6.13 32.39 25.40
N GLN A 101 -6.40 32.45 26.71
CA GLN A 101 -5.97 33.56 27.55
C GLN A 101 -4.48 33.45 27.82
N LEU A 102 -3.71 34.39 27.29
CA LEU A 102 -2.27 34.49 27.51
C LEU A 102 -2.02 35.10 28.89
N ARG A 103 -1.08 34.50 29.63
CA ARG A 103 -0.59 35.00 30.92
C ARG A 103 0.92 35.14 30.85
N ALA A 104 1.42 36.33 31.16
CA ALA A 104 2.86 36.55 31.27
C ALA A 104 3.36 35.91 32.58
N SER A 105 4.27 34.93 32.45
CA SER A 105 4.91 34.30 33.61
C SER A 105 5.78 35.32 34.36
N PRO A 106 5.79 35.31 35.70
CA PRO A 106 6.65 36.21 36.47
C PRO A 106 8.13 36.06 36.09
N GLY A 107 8.84 37.18 35.95
CA GLY A 107 10.25 37.22 35.56
C GLY A 107 10.53 37.20 34.05
N TRP A 108 9.50 37.06 33.21
CA TRP A 108 9.64 37.14 31.76
C TRP A 108 9.50 38.59 31.24
N PRO A 109 10.18 38.93 30.13
CA PRO A 109 9.96 40.21 29.45
C PRO A 109 8.52 40.29 28.90
N PRO A 110 8.00 41.50 28.65
CA PRO A 110 6.63 41.70 28.18
C PRO A 110 6.32 40.89 26.91
N VAL A 111 5.21 40.16 26.91
CA VAL A 111 4.82 39.27 25.79
C VAL A 111 3.94 40.03 24.81
N ALA A 112 4.34 40.12 23.54
CA ALA A 112 3.53 40.75 22.50
C ALA A 112 2.25 39.94 22.23
N VAL A 113 1.10 40.61 22.16
CA VAL A 113 -0.18 39.96 21.87
C VAL A 113 -0.35 39.76 20.35
N PRO A 114 -0.45 38.52 19.85
CA PRO A 114 -0.64 38.26 18.43
C PRO A 114 -1.90 38.95 17.88
N GLY A 115 -1.76 39.64 16.74
CA GLY A 115 -2.86 40.38 16.10
C GLY A 115 -3.13 41.77 16.69
N GLN A 116 -2.40 42.20 17.73
CA GLN A 116 -2.50 43.56 18.31
C GLN A 116 -1.12 44.23 18.38
N PRO A 117 -0.62 44.78 17.26
CA PRO A 117 0.69 45.43 17.21
C PRO A 117 0.81 46.54 18.26
N GLY A 118 1.91 46.54 19.02
CA GLY A 118 2.17 47.52 20.08
C GLY A 118 1.55 47.19 21.45
N ARG A 119 0.74 46.13 21.56
CA ARG A 119 0.21 45.66 22.85
C ARG A 119 1.07 44.54 23.43
N TYR A 120 1.46 44.70 24.70
CA TYR A 120 2.26 43.73 25.44
C TYR A 120 1.59 43.37 26.77
N LEU A 121 1.75 42.11 27.20
CA LEU A 121 1.32 41.62 28.51
C LEU A 121 2.51 41.65 29.47
N THR A 122 2.34 42.29 30.61
CA THR A 122 3.30 42.24 31.72
C THR A 122 2.83 41.28 32.82
N PRO A 123 3.73 40.80 33.70
CA PRO A 123 3.36 39.85 34.75
C PRO A 123 2.20 40.35 35.61
N GLY A 124 1.18 39.50 35.79
CA GLY A 124 -0.04 39.83 36.54
C GLY A 124 -1.19 40.36 35.68
N GLN A 125 -0.99 40.54 34.37
CA GLN A 125 -2.06 40.88 33.42
C GLN A 125 -2.46 39.66 32.58
N GLU A 126 -3.77 39.49 32.41
CA GLU A 126 -4.36 38.48 31.55
C GLU A 126 -4.90 39.15 30.27
N SER A 127 -4.73 38.50 29.11
CA SER A 127 -5.36 38.99 27.88
C SER A 127 -6.87 38.74 27.96
N THR A 128 -7.66 39.77 28.22
CA THR A 128 -9.12 39.71 28.06
C THR A 128 -9.46 39.55 26.58
N ALA A 129 -10.29 38.56 26.26
CA ALA A 129 -10.81 38.28 24.92
C ALA A 129 -11.86 39.32 24.51
#